data_AF-A0A3N5S6L1-F1
#
_entry.id   AF-A0A3N5S6L1-F1
#
_cell.length_a   1.000
_cell.length_b   1.000
_cell.length_c   1.000
_cell.angle_alpha   90.00
_cell.angle_beta   90.00
_cell.angle_gamma   90.00
#
_symmetry.space_group_name_H-M   'P 1'
#
loop_
_entity.id
_entity.type
_entity.pdbx_description
1 polymer ?
#
loop_
_entity_poly.entity_id
_entity_poly.type
_entity_poly.pdbx_seq_one_letter_code
_entity_poly.pdbx_strand_id
1 'polypeptide(L)'
;MGPFRFLRLSFLALLLAACSTQIAPAEIPSNPPQPPSPTSTSAAAPWTSRPAVIPTSTTTPIPAVPVTVSCEEWQSWPVIPAVSETTRELYQRGQADGSNPRAFSKIGDGEIAAQWFFTAFDLGQGYYDLGPYLGLVPVIEHFDGSFGRLGMAARRGFNTERILDPSASDRESCEEDESPLTC
;
A
#
# COMPACT_ATOMS: atom_id res chain seq x y z
N MET A 1 21.21 -67.31 6.38
CA MET A 1 20.52 -66.49 7.42
C MET A 1 21.33 -65.22 7.61
N GLY A 2 20.87 -64.11 7.03
CA GLY A 2 21.67 -62.87 6.89
C GLY A 2 21.31 -61.80 7.93
N PRO A 3 22.28 -60.94 8.32
CA PRO A 3 22.13 -59.97 9.41
C PRO A 3 21.13 -58.83 9.13
N PHE A 4 20.63 -58.71 7.90
CA PHE A 4 19.73 -57.63 7.48
C PHE A 4 18.24 -57.83 7.84
N ARG A 5 17.84 -59.02 8.30
CA ARG A 5 16.44 -59.27 8.72
C ARG A 5 16.12 -58.77 10.12
N PHE A 6 17.11 -58.72 11.01
CA PHE A 6 16.92 -58.24 12.39
C PHE A 6 16.78 -56.71 12.48
N LEU A 7 17.46 -55.95 11.59
CA LEU A 7 17.44 -54.50 11.61
C LEU A 7 16.09 -53.88 11.15
N ARG A 8 15.31 -54.60 10.34
CA ARG A 8 13.97 -54.14 9.91
C ARG A 8 12.87 -54.38 10.96
N LEU A 9 13.04 -55.33 11.87
CA LEU A 9 12.07 -55.57 12.95
C LEU A 9 12.23 -54.59 14.12
N SER A 10 13.44 -54.09 14.40
CA SER A 10 13.66 -53.08 15.45
C SER A 10 13.16 -51.69 15.08
N PHE A 11 13.05 -51.34 13.79
CA PHE A 11 12.56 -50.01 13.38
C PHE A 11 11.02 -49.90 13.39
N LEU A 12 10.31 -51.02 13.27
CA LEU A 12 8.83 -51.05 13.33
C LEU A 12 8.31 -51.02 14.77
N ALA A 13 9.10 -51.48 15.74
CA ALA A 13 8.73 -51.47 17.17
C ALA A 13 8.84 -50.09 17.84
N LEU A 14 9.63 -49.16 17.28
CA LEU A 14 9.71 -47.78 17.79
C LEU A 14 8.50 -46.89 17.39
N LEU A 15 7.64 -47.35 16.48
CA LEU A 15 6.49 -46.57 15.98
C LEU A 15 5.16 -46.84 16.75
N LEU A 16 5.13 -47.76 17.72
CA LEU A 16 3.90 -48.11 18.48
C LEU A 16 3.94 -47.72 19.97
N ALA A 17 4.95 -46.96 20.42
CA ALA A 17 5.06 -46.49 21.80
C ALA A 17 4.64 -45.02 22.00
N ALA A 18 3.75 -44.48 21.16
CA ALA A 18 3.05 -43.23 21.47
C ALA A 18 1.90 -43.55 22.45
N CYS A 19 2.28 -43.66 23.72
CA CYS A 19 1.36 -43.89 24.83
C CYS A 19 0.35 -42.74 24.92
N SER A 20 -0.93 -43.11 24.96
CA SER A 20 -2.06 -42.23 25.25
C SER A 20 -1.89 -41.56 26.61
N THR A 21 -1.52 -40.28 26.62
CA THR A 21 -1.75 -39.39 27.77
C THR A 21 -3.14 -38.79 27.63
N GLN A 22 -4.10 -39.40 28.33
CA GLN A 22 -5.42 -38.83 28.55
C GLN A 22 -5.28 -37.65 29.52
N ILE A 23 -5.27 -36.44 28.96
CA ILE A 23 -5.34 -35.20 29.73
C ILE A 23 -6.76 -35.11 30.30
N ALA A 24 -6.87 -35.12 31.63
CA ALA A 24 -8.10 -34.79 32.33
C ALA A 24 -8.52 -33.36 31.94
N PRO A 25 -9.81 -33.08 31.67
CA PRO A 25 -10.28 -31.72 31.50
C PRO A 25 -9.97 -30.93 32.77
N ALA A 26 -9.09 -29.93 32.66
CA ALA A 26 -8.96 -28.92 33.69
C ALA A 26 -10.29 -28.18 33.79
N GLU A 27 -10.89 -28.13 34.98
CA GLU A 27 -11.95 -27.17 35.28
C GLU A 27 -11.41 -25.78 34.97
N ILE A 28 -12.01 -25.12 33.98
CA ILE A 28 -11.72 -23.72 33.66
C ILE A 28 -12.39 -22.88 34.76
N PRO A 29 -11.65 -22.17 35.62
CA PRO A 29 -12.27 -21.18 36.49
C PRO A 29 -12.95 -20.12 35.61
N SER A 30 -14.26 -19.99 35.74
CA SER A 30 -15.12 -19.16 34.89
C SER A 30 -15.01 -17.66 35.18
N ASN A 31 -13.91 -17.18 35.74
CA ASN A 31 -13.73 -15.74 35.95
C ASN A 31 -12.25 -15.35 35.89
N PRO A 32 -11.77 -14.73 34.80
CA PRO A 32 -10.45 -14.12 34.80
C PRO A 32 -10.42 -12.94 35.80
N PRO A 33 -9.29 -12.67 36.48
CA PRO A 33 -9.13 -11.44 37.26
C PRO A 33 -9.32 -10.24 36.34
N GLN A 34 -10.35 -9.44 36.58
CA GLN A 34 -10.61 -8.21 35.84
C GLN A 34 -9.48 -7.21 36.15
N PRO A 35 -8.70 -6.74 35.16
CA PRO A 35 -7.73 -5.67 35.38
C PRO A 35 -8.45 -4.39 35.87
N PRO A 36 -7.81 -3.55 36.70
CA PRO A 36 -8.43 -2.30 37.14
C PRO A 36 -8.78 -1.47 35.90
N SER A 37 -10.06 -1.10 35.80
CA SER A 37 -10.55 -0.21 34.75
C SER A 37 -9.82 1.14 34.88
N PRO A 38 -9.13 1.63 33.84
CA PRO A 38 -8.63 3.00 33.87
C PRO A 38 -9.83 3.94 33.80
N THR A 39 -10.09 4.67 34.88
CA THR A 39 -10.98 5.83 34.85
C THR A 39 -10.26 6.94 34.09
N SER A 40 -10.45 7.01 32.78
CA SER A 40 -10.09 8.19 32.00
C SER A 40 -11.16 9.26 32.18
N THR A 41 -10.99 10.09 33.20
CA THR A 41 -11.65 11.40 33.28
C THR A 41 -11.06 12.28 32.18
N SER A 42 -11.70 12.30 31.01
CA SER A 42 -11.41 13.27 29.96
C SER A 42 -11.95 14.62 30.40
N ALA A 43 -11.08 15.45 30.98
CA ALA A 43 -11.35 16.87 31.15
C ALA A 43 -11.24 17.53 29.77
N ALA A 44 -12.38 17.92 29.20
CA ALA A 44 -12.40 18.70 27.97
C ALA A 44 -11.67 20.02 28.20
N ALA A 45 -10.46 20.15 27.64
CA ALA A 45 -9.77 21.43 27.55
C ALA A 45 -10.48 22.30 26.50
N PRO A 46 -10.75 23.59 26.78
CA PRO A 46 -11.29 24.49 25.77
C PRO A 46 -10.23 24.77 24.70
N TRP A 47 -10.47 24.26 23.49
CA TRP A 47 -9.66 24.55 22.32
C TRP A 47 -9.76 26.05 22.00
N THR A 48 -8.65 26.78 22.19
CA THR A 48 -8.51 28.12 21.65
C THR A 48 -8.03 27.97 20.22
N SER A 49 -8.93 28.11 19.23
CA SER A 49 -8.54 28.08 17.83
C SER A 49 -7.70 29.31 17.50
N ARG A 50 -6.41 29.10 17.28
CA ARG A 50 -5.54 30.09 16.65
C ARG A 50 -5.91 30.14 15.16
N PRO A 51 -6.17 31.31 14.56
CA PRO A 51 -6.42 31.38 13.13
C PRO A 51 -5.18 30.89 12.37
N ALA A 52 -5.33 29.78 11.66
CA ALA A 52 -4.35 29.30 10.70
C ALA A 52 -4.31 30.28 9.53
N VAL A 53 -3.13 30.86 9.27
CA VAL A 53 -2.92 31.66 8.06
C VAL A 53 -2.76 30.68 6.91
N ILE A 54 -3.83 30.46 6.15
CA ILE A 54 -3.78 29.66 4.93
C ILE A 54 -2.89 30.43 3.93
N PRO A 55 -1.79 29.86 3.42
CA PRO A 55 -1.04 30.50 2.34
C PRO A 55 -1.94 30.59 1.12
N THR A 56 -2.25 31.82 0.71
CA THR A 56 -3.01 32.11 -0.51
C THR A 56 -2.19 31.68 -1.72
N SER A 57 -2.52 30.53 -2.32
CA SER A 57 -2.01 30.13 -3.63
C SER A 57 -2.34 31.24 -4.64
N THR A 58 -1.31 31.87 -5.20
CA THR A 58 -1.48 32.84 -6.28
C THR A 58 -1.87 32.08 -7.53
N THR A 59 -3.16 32.05 -7.86
CA THR A 59 -3.66 31.52 -9.12
C THR A 59 -3.29 32.50 -10.24
N THR A 60 -2.14 32.31 -10.88
CA THR A 60 -1.89 32.93 -12.18
C THR A 60 -2.92 32.35 -13.16
N PRO A 61 -3.77 33.16 -13.81
CA PRO A 61 -4.72 32.66 -14.79
C PRO A 61 -3.94 32.22 -16.03
N ILE A 62 -3.73 30.91 -16.17
CA ILE A 62 -3.28 30.30 -17.42
C ILE A 62 -4.44 30.46 -18.41
N PRO A 63 -4.22 30.98 -19.63
CA PRO A 63 -5.21 30.90 -20.69
C PRO A 63 -5.27 29.45 -21.18
N ALA A 64 -5.88 28.57 -20.37
CA ALA A 64 -6.34 27.29 -20.84
C ALA A 64 -7.60 27.59 -21.65
N VAL A 65 -7.58 27.33 -22.95
CA VAL A 65 -8.82 26.97 -23.63
C VAL A 65 -9.22 25.66 -22.94
N PRO A 66 -10.23 25.65 -22.05
CA PRO A 66 -10.59 24.39 -21.43
C PRO A 66 -11.12 23.54 -22.57
N VAL A 67 -10.45 22.43 -22.86
CA VAL A 67 -11.13 21.35 -23.55
C VAL A 67 -12.18 20.89 -22.54
N THR A 68 -13.37 21.48 -22.62
CA THR A 68 -14.52 21.08 -21.83
C THR A 68 -14.96 19.74 -22.40
N VAL A 69 -14.27 18.68 -21.99
CA VAL A 69 -14.76 17.33 -22.19
C VAL A 69 -16.00 17.18 -21.31
N SER A 70 -17.16 16.99 -21.93
CA SER A 70 -18.41 16.76 -21.19
C SER A 70 -18.26 15.49 -20.36
N CYS A 71 -18.58 15.59 -19.07
CA CYS A 71 -18.60 14.44 -18.17
C CYS A 71 -19.67 13.42 -18.61
N GLU A 72 -20.75 13.88 -19.22
CA GLU A 72 -21.84 13.05 -19.73
C GLU A 72 -21.38 12.16 -20.91
N GLU A 73 -20.36 12.59 -21.66
CA GLU A 73 -19.84 11.90 -22.84
C GLU A 73 -18.53 11.15 -22.59
N TRP A 74 -18.19 10.85 -21.33
CA TRP A 74 -16.92 10.23 -20.93
C TRP A 74 -16.55 8.95 -21.70
N GLN A 75 -17.55 8.19 -22.17
CA GLN A 75 -17.35 6.96 -22.93
C GLN A 75 -16.72 7.18 -24.30
N SER A 76 -16.87 8.39 -24.86
CA SER A 76 -16.28 8.78 -26.13
C SER A 76 -14.83 9.24 -26.01
N TRP A 77 -14.32 9.38 -24.77
CA TRP A 77 -12.99 9.89 -24.54
C TRP A 77 -11.93 8.89 -25.02
N PRO A 78 -10.78 9.40 -25.49
CA PRO A 78 -9.69 8.53 -25.88
C PRO A 78 -9.20 7.73 -24.66
N VAL A 79 -8.98 6.43 -24.85
CA VAL A 79 -8.41 5.55 -23.82
C VAL A 79 -7.03 6.07 -23.37
N ILE A 80 -6.25 6.61 -24.31
CA ILE A 80 -4.99 7.28 -24.03
C ILE A 80 -5.18 8.77 -24.32
N PRO A 81 -5.21 9.64 -23.30
CA PRO A 81 -5.40 11.07 -23.51
C PRO A 81 -4.19 11.71 -24.19
N ALA A 82 -4.43 12.78 -24.93
CA ALA A 82 -3.35 13.64 -25.42
C ALA A 82 -2.71 14.39 -24.24
N VAL A 83 -1.38 14.46 -24.23
CA VAL A 83 -0.64 15.22 -23.22
C VAL A 83 -0.83 16.72 -23.46
N SER A 84 -1.53 17.39 -22.55
CA SER A 84 -1.78 18.82 -22.60
C SER A 84 -0.54 19.64 -22.23
N GLU A 85 -0.54 20.93 -22.56
CA GLU A 85 0.54 21.84 -22.16
C GLU A 85 0.63 21.96 -20.64
N THR A 86 -0.52 22.05 -19.95
CA THR A 86 -0.57 22.06 -18.48
C THR A 86 0.10 20.83 -17.87
N THR A 87 -0.11 19.64 -18.44
CA THR A 87 0.57 18.42 -17.96
C THR A 87 2.08 18.51 -18.16
N ARG A 88 2.55 19.10 -19.26
CA ARG A 88 3.99 19.32 -19.52
C ARG A 88 4.60 20.29 -18.53
N GLU A 89 3.93 21.40 -18.24
CA GLU A 89 4.35 22.38 -17.25
C GLU A 89 4.43 21.78 -15.84
N LEU A 90 3.43 20.99 -15.44
CA LEU A 90 3.44 20.29 -14.15
C LEU A 90 4.58 19.28 -14.05
N TYR A 91 4.85 18.54 -15.12
CA TYR A 91 5.99 17.61 -15.17
C TYR A 91 7.33 18.32 -15.06
N GLN A 92 7.52 19.45 -15.75
CA GLN A 92 8.74 20.25 -15.66
C GLN A 92 8.93 20.84 -14.27
N ARG A 93 7.85 21.34 -13.65
CA ARG A 93 7.88 21.85 -12.28
C ARG A 93 8.27 20.76 -11.28
N GLY A 94 7.63 19.59 -11.36
CA GLY A 94 7.96 18.46 -10.48
C GLY A 94 9.43 18.07 -10.58
N GLN A 95 10.01 18.04 -11.79
CA GLN A 95 11.45 17.78 -11.95
C GLN A 95 12.32 18.88 -11.34
N ALA A 96 11.95 20.15 -11.48
CA ALA A 96 12.66 21.26 -10.85
C ALA A 96 12.60 21.17 -9.31
N ASP A 97 11.51 20.64 -8.77
CA ASP A 97 11.29 20.41 -7.34
C ASP A 97 11.94 19.10 -6.83
N GLY A 98 12.65 18.36 -7.70
CA GLY A 98 13.42 17.16 -7.32
C GLY A 98 12.70 15.82 -7.55
N SER A 99 11.54 15.81 -8.22
CA SER A 99 10.88 14.56 -8.61
C SER A 99 11.77 13.73 -9.53
N ASN A 100 11.85 12.43 -9.26
CA ASN A 100 12.65 11.51 -10.07
C ASN A 100 11.89 11.10 -11.36
N PRO A 101 12.38 11.45 -12.57
CA PRO A 101 11.72 11.11 -13.83
C PRO A 101 11.76 9.62 -14.19
N ARG A 102 12.52 8.82 -13.43
CA ARG A 102 12.63 7.36 -13.53
C ARG A 102 11.77 6.63 -12.50
N ALA A 103 10.90 7.35 -11.78
CA ALA A 103 10.02 6.79 -10.79
C ALA A 103 8.55 7.17 -11.03
N PHE A 104 7.64 6.27 -10.69
CA PHE A 104 6.22 6.56 -10.54
C PHE A 104 5.74 6.13 -9.17
N SER A 105 4.68 6.75 -8.67
CA SER A 105 4.03 6.38 -7.42
C SER A 105 2.73 5.64 -7.68
N LYS A 106 2.42 4.66 -6.83
CA LYS A 106 1.15 3.95 -6.82
C LYS A 106 0.26 4.56 -5.75
N ILE A 107 -1.02 4.72 -6.08
CA ILE A 107 -2.03 5.35 -5.24
C ILE A 107 -3.24 4.44 -5.23
N GLY A 108 -3.75 4.08 -4.05
CA GLY A 108 -5.01 3.34 -3.95
C GLY A 108 -5.14 2.44 -2.74
N ASP A 109 -6.01 1.44 -2.88
CA ASP A 109 -6.53 0.64 -1.79
C ASP A 109 -5.69 -0.63 -1.52
N GLY A 110 -6.35 -1.68 -1.03
CA GLY A 110 -5.72 -2.97 -0.77
C GLY A 110 -5.17 -3.68 -1.99
N GLU A 111 -5.77 -3.49 -3.16
CA GLU A 111 -5.29 -4.13 -4.40
C GLU A 111 -4.01 -3.47 -4.87
N ILE A 112 -3.94 -2.14 -4.82
CA ILE A 112 -2.73 -1.39 -5.16
C ILE A 112 -1.59 -1.65 -4.16
N ALA A 113 -1.95 -1.81 -2.88
CA ALA A 113 -1.01 -2.13 -1.81
C ALA A 113 -0.59 -3.61 -1.77
N ALA A 114 -1.18 -4.47 -2.60
CA ALA A 114 -0.89 -5.88 -2.56
C ALA A 114 0.46 -6.21 -3.19
N GLN A 115 1.16 -7.19 -2.61
CA GLN A 115 2.47 -7.63 -3.10
C GLN A 115 2.44 -8.19 -4.53
N TRP A 116 1.29 -8.62 -5.05
CA TRP A 116 1.17 -9.11 -6.41
C TRP A 116 0.93 -7.98 -7.43
N PHE A 117 0.58 -6.78 -6.97
CA PHE A 117 0.29 -5.67 -7.86
C PHE A 117 1.59 -5.05 -8.38
N PHE A 118 1.91 -5.37 -9.62
CA PHE A 118 3.08 -4.95 -10.39
C PHE A 118 4.47 -5.37 -9.89
N THR A 119 4.61 -5.85 -8.65
CA THR A 119 5.92 -6.21 -8.07
C THR A 119 6.75 -7.16 -8.93
N ALA A 120 6.14 -8.07 -9.69
CA ALA A 120 6.84 -9.00 -10.56
C ALA A 120 7.82 -8.31 -11.54
N PHE A 121 7.52 -7.08 -11.97
CA PHE A 121 8.37 -6.34 -12.91
C PHE A 121 9.70 -5.88 -12.31
N ASP A 122 9.81 -5.80 -10.98
CA ASP A 122 11.07 -5.49 -10.27
C ASP A 122 11.85 -6.74 -9.86
N LEU A 123 11.29 -7.94 -10.04
CA LEU A 123 11.94 -9.20 -9.68
C LEU A 123 12.79 -9.79 -10.83
N GLY A 124 12.65 -9.22 -12.04
CA GLY A 124 13.37 -9.61 -13.25
C GLY A 124 12.59 -10.54 -14.18
N GLN A 125 13.15 -10.79 -15.37
CA GLN A 125 12.47 -11.43 -16.52
C GLN A 125 11.91 -12.85 -16.25
N GLY A 126 12.33 -13.53 -15.17
CA GLY A 126 11.80 -14.84 -14.80
C GLY A 126 10.45 -14.80 -14.05
N TYR A 127 10.00 -13.62 -13.65
CA TYR A 127 8.81 -13.44 -12.80
C TYR A 127 7.57 -12.96 -13.56
N TYR A 128 7.70 -12.66 -14.85
CA TYR A 128 6.60 -12.23 -15.71
C TYR A 128 6.82 -12.70 -17.15
N ASP A 129 5.72 -12.85 -17.89
CA ASP A 129 5.73 -13.08 -19.34
C ASP A 129 4.94 -11.96 -20.01
N LEU A 130 5.59 -11.23 -20.92
CA LEU A 130 4.96 -10.13 -21.67
C LEU A 130 4.18 -10.64 -22.90
N GLY A 131 4.35 -11.90 -23.28
CA GLY A 131 3.76 -12.48 -24.49
C GLY A 131 4.02 -11.58 -25.71
N PRO A 132 2.97 -11.11 -26.41
CA PRO A 132 3.13 -10.26 -27.60
C PRO A 132 3.52 -8.80 -27.28
N TYR A 133 3.53 -8.39 -26.01
CA TYR A 133 3.74 -7.00 -25.58
C TYR A 133 5.19 -6.65 -25.25
N LEU A 134 6.15 -7.21 -26.01
CA LEU A 134 7.58 -6.97 -25.82
C LEU A 134 7.97 -5.47 -25.93
N GLY A 135 7.13 -4.65 -26.57
CA GLY A 135 7.29 -3.19 -26.60
C GLY A 135 7.18 -2.51 -25.23
N LEU A 136 6.76 -3.22 -24.17
CA LEU A 136 6.74 -2.72 -22.79
C LEU A 136 8.08 -2.85 -22.06
N VAL A 137 9.05 -3.60 -22.60
CA VAL A 137 10.37 -3.76 -21.98
C VAL A 137 11.02 -2.40 -21.67
N PRO A 138 11.08 -1.42 -22.59
CA PRO A 138 11.67 -0.12 -22.29
C PRO A 138 10.94 0.64 -21.17
N VAL A 139 9.64 0.41 -20.98
CA VAL A 139 8.86 1.05 -19.90
C VAL A 139 9.21 0.40 -18.56
N ILE A 140 9.30 -0.93 -18.53
CA ILE A 140 9.71 -1.67 -17.33
C ILE A 140 11.12 -1.24 -16.92
N GLU A 141 12.06 -1.23 -17.86
CA GLU A 141 13.42 -0.75 -17.62
C GLU A 141 13.47 0.74 -17.26
N HIS A 142 12.54 1.56 -17.78
CA HIS A 142 12.50 2.99 -17.45
C HIS A 142 12.17 3.24 -15.98
N PHE A 143 11.26 2.44 -15.43
CA PHE A 143 10.73 2.61 -14.08
C PHE A 143 11.15 1.52 -13.10
N ASP A 144 12.26 0.84 -13.39
CA ASP A 144 12.85 -0.18 -12.52
C ASP A 144 12.90 0.27 -11.04
N GLY A 145 12.44 -0.59 -10.15
CA GLY A 145 12.33 -0.35 -8.71
C GLY A 145 11.09 0.46 -8.28
N SER A 146 10.24 0.91 -9.21
CA SER A 146 8.98 1.60 -8.87
C SER A 146 7.78 0.67 -8.80
N PHE A 147 7.82 -0.49 -9.46
CA PHE A 147 6.67 -1.38 -9.60
C PHE A 147 6.31 -2.07 -8.27
N GLY A 148 7.31 -2.47 -7.49
CA GLY A 148 7.18 -3.05 -6.15
C GLY A 148 7.13 -1.99 -5.04
N ARG A 149 7.59 -0.75 -5.28
CA ARG A 149 7.62 0.31 -4.27
C ARG A 149 6.21 0.67 -3.80
N LEU A 150 5.98 0.66 -2.50
CA LEU A 150 4.73 1.15 -1.90
C LEU A 150 5.00 2.51 -1.25
N GLY A 151 4.19 3.51 -1.62
CA GLY A 151 4.18 4.82 -0.98
C GLY A 151 3.07 4.93 0.07
N MET A 152 3.04 6.05 0.79
CA MET A 152 2.10 6.29 1.90
C MET A 152 0.65 6.36 1.44
N ALA A 153 0.46 6.71 0.17
CA ALA A 153 -0.78 6.77 -0.57
C ALA A 153 -1.39 5.42 -1.03
N ALA A 154 -0.73 4.29 -0.78
CA ALA A 154 -1.22 2.96 -1.16
C ALA A 154 -1.43 2.07 0.07
N ARG A 155 -2.67 1.94 0.54
CA ARG A 155 -2.98 1.20 1.76
C ARG A 155 -4.37 0.57 1.74
N ARG A 156 -4.50 -0.60 2.38
CA ARG A 156 -5.81 -1.24 2.61
C ARG A 156 -6.79 -0.27 3.27
N GLY A 157 -7.97 -0.13 2.66
CA GLY A 157 -9.05 0.74 3.15
C GLY A 157 -8.95 2.20 2.70
N PHE A 158 -7.97 2.56 1.87
CA PHE A 158 -7.96 3.88 1.23
C PHE A 158 -9.01 3.96 0.11
N ASN A 159 -9.61 5.13 0.01
CA ASN A 159 -10.49 5.53 -1.08
C ASN A 159 -10.08 6.96 -1.50
N THR A 160 -10.83 7.56 -2.43
CA THR A 160 -10.53 8.90 -2.97
C THR A 160 -10.55 10.02 -1.93
N GLU A 161 -11.23 9.83 -0.79
CA GLU A 161 -11.32 10.83 0.28
C GLU A 161 -10.26 10.59 1.35
N ARG A 162 -10.13 9.35 1.82
CA ARG A 162 -9.27 8.97 2.95
C ARG A 162 -7.79 9.22 2.68
N ILE A 163 -7.38 9.19 1.41
CA ILE A 163 -6.01 9.50 1.01
C ILE A 163 -5.66 10.98 1.14
N LEU A 164 -6.67 11.85 1.25
CA LEU A 164 -6.52 13.29 1.42
C LEU A 164 -6.68 13.72 2.89
N ASP A 165 -7.00 12.78 3.78
CA ASP A 165 -7.25 13.03 5.20
C ASP A 165 -5.96 12.84 6.02
N PRO A 166 -5.37 13.92 6.61
CA PRO A 166 -4.16 13.81 7.44
C PRO A 166 -4.31 12.91 8.66
N SER A 167 -5.54 12.62 9.10
CA SER A 167 -5.77 11.65 10.19
C SER A 167 -5.47 10.21 9.77
N ALA A 168 -5.39 9.93 8.46
CA ALA A 168 -5.06 8.62 7.91
C ALA A 168 -3.55 8.41 7.64
N SER A 169 -2.73 9.44 7.85
CA SER A 169 -1.27 9.41 7.62
C SER A 169 -0.53 8.57 8.65
N ASP A 170 0.57 7.96 8.20
CA ASP A 170 1.52 7.32 9.09
C ASP A 170 2.36 8.39 9.79
N ARG A 171 2.24 8.46 11.11
CA ARG A 171 2.91 9.48 11.93
C ARG A 171 4.41 9.21 12.12
N GLU A 172 4.91 8.04 11.72
CA GLU A 172 6.35 7.75 11.72
C GLU A 172 7.05 8.27 10.46
N SER A 173 6.31 8.44 9.36
CA SER A 173 6.87 8.78 8.04
C SER A 173 6.41 10.13 7.49
N CYS A 174 5.24 10.62 7.89
CA CYS A 174 4.62 11.85 7.36
C CYS A 174 4.60 12.98 8.39
N GLU A 175 4.54 14.23 7.93
CA GLU A 175 4.37 15.39 8.81
C GLU A 175 2.97 15.43 9.45
N GLU A 176 2.81 16.22 10.53
CA GLU A 176 1.62 16.19 11.39
C GLU A 176 0.31 16.52 10.66
N ASP A 177 0.37 17.45 9.71
CA ASP A 177 -0.76 17.95 8.92
C ASP A 177 -0.75 17.43 7.48
N GLU A 178 0.15 16.50 7.17
CA GLU A 178 0.30 15.97 5.83
C GLU A 178 -0.70 14.85 5.56
N SER A 179 -1.34 14.87 4.38
CA SER A 179 -2.19 13.76 3.94
C SER A 179 -1.36 12.58 3.39
N PRO A 180 -1.88 11.34 3.37
CA PRO A 180 -1.16 10.23 2.74
C PRO A 180 -0.76 10.46 1.28
N LEU A 181 -1.51 11.29 0.54
CA LEU A 181 -1.17 11.66 -0.83
C LEU A 181 0.00 12.64 -0.92
N THR A 182 0.17 13.49 0.08
CA THR A 182 1.18 14.57 0.07
C THR A 182 2.57 14.07 0.50
N CYS A 183 2.61 13.05 1.37
CA CYS A 183 3.78 12.52 2.09
C CYS A 183 4.92 11.83 1.29
#